data_AF-A0A8T7KUM8-F1
#
_entry.id   AF-A0A8T7KUM8-F1
#
_cell.length_a   1.000
_cell.length_b   1.000
_cell.length_c   1.000
_cell.angle_alpha   90.00
_cell.angle_beta   90.00
_cell.angle_gamma   90.00
#
_symmetry.space_group_name_H-M   'P 1'
#
loop_
_entity.id
_entity.type
_entity.pdbx_description
1 polymer ?
#
loop_
_entity_poly.entity_id
_entity_poly.type
_entity_poly.pdbx_seq_one_letter_code
_entity_poly.pdbx_strand_id
1 'polypeptide(L)'
;MSNPHARRRYLWYALWLGGGLWLVRVAILPALVRAARLTGISGAGPTYATITWSYGYGARPISVIFDLEAGEVTGSITTDGDALEAEIPLGAPPSGPYQLTASATYRILGVARTIVRRFAGETP
;
A
#
# COMPACT_ATOMS: atom_id res chain seq x y z
N MET A 1 -34.69 -38.33 -14.35
CA MET A 1 -35.06 -36.89 -14.51
C MET A 1 -34.35 -36.09 -13.43
N SER A 2 -33.40 -35.22 -13.78
CA SER A 2 -32.67 -34.39 -12.79
C SER A 2 -33.60 -33.31 -12.22
N ASN A 3 -33.78 -33.27 -10.91
CA ASN A 3 -34.65 -32.29 -10.26
C ASN A 3 -34.07 -30.86 -10.43
N PRO A 4 -34.72 -29.97 -11.19
CA PRO A 4 -34.19 -28.64 -11.51
C PRO A 4 -34.02 -27.75 -10.27
N HIS A 5 -34.82 -27.98 -9.22
CA HIS A 5 -34.69 -27.26 -7.94
C HIS A 5 -33.43 -27.67 -7.18
N ALA A 6 -33.06 -28.95 -7.23
CA ALA A 6 -31.82 -29.43 -6.62
C ALA A 6 -30.59 -28.82 -7.31
N ARG A 7 -30.58 -28.79 -8.65
CA ARG A 7 -29.48 -28.20 -9.44
C ARG A 7 -29.31 -26.70 -9.16
N ARG A 8 -30.42 -25.94 -9.07
CA ARG A 8 -30.40 -24.52 -8.72
C ARG A 8 -29.86 -24.29 -7.31
N ARG A 9 -30.23 -25.14 -6.35
CA ARG A 9 -29.74 -25.07 -4.96
C ARG A 9 -28.24 -25.38 -4.86
N TYR A 10 -27.74 -26.37 -5.60
CA TYR A 10 -26.30 -26.65 -5.68
C TYR A 10 -25.51 -25.49 -6.30
N LEU A 11 -26.02 -24.87 -7.36
CA LEU A 11 -25.38 -23.67 -7.95
C LEU A 11 -25.32 -22.51 -6.95
N TRP A 12 -26.38 -22.31 -6.18
CA TRP A 12 -26.39 -21.31 -5.10
C TRP A 12 -25.34 -21.61 -4.03
N TYR A 13 -25.24 -22.86 -3.56
CA TYR A 13 -24.21 -23.24 -2.60
C TYR A 13 -22.79 -23.07 -3.16
N ALA A 14 -22.56 -23.45 -4.41
CA ALA A 14 -21.27 -23.25 -5.08
C ALA A 14 -20.90 -21.76 -5.18
N LEU A 15 -21.87 -20.89 -5.47
CA LEU A 15 -21.68 -19.45 -5.51
C LEU A 15 -21.31 -18.90 -4.12
N TRP A 16 -22.05 -19.29 -3.08
CA TRP A 16 -21.76 -18.88 -1.70
C TRP A 16 -20.40 -19.37 -1.20
N LEU A 17 -20.05 -20.63 -1.48
CA LEU A 17 -18.74 -21.19 -1.12
C LEU A 17 -17.61 -20.48 -1.87
N GLY A 18 -17.76 -20.27 -3.18
CA GLY A 18 -16.78 -19.58 -3.99
C GLY A 18 -16.58 -18.13 -3.53
N GLY A 19 -17.68 -17.41 -3.31
CA GLY A 19 -17.65 -16.03 -2.81
C GLY A 19 -17.04 -15.93 -1.40
N GLY A 20 -17.43 -16.82 -0.49
CA GLY A 20 -16.89 -16.89 0.87
C GLY A 20 -15.39 -17.18 0.87
N LEU A 21 -14.94 -18.17 0.10
CA LEU A 21 -13.53 -18.50 -0.02
C LEU A 21 -12.72 -17.35 -0.63
N TRP A 22 -13.29 -16.63 -1.60
CA TRP A 22 -12.68 -15.46 -2.19
C TRP A 22 -12.52 -14.31 -1.17
N LEU A 23 -13.56 -14.01 -0.38
CA LEU A 23 -13.48 -13.00 0.68
C LEU A 23 -12.43 -13.35 1.74
N VAL A 24 -12.41 -14.60 2.19
CA VAL A 24 -11.38 -15.08 3.13
C VAL A 24 -9.99 -14.87 2.54
N ARG A 25 -9.79 -15.24 1.26
CA ARG A 25 -8.52 -15.06 0.56
C ARG A 25 -8.11 -13.59 0.51
N VAL A 26 -9.03 -12.67 0.22
CA VAL A 26 -8.73 -11.23 0.23
C VAL A 26 -8.36 -10.75 1.63
N ALA A 27 -9.00 -11.26 2.69
CA ALA A 27 -8.70 -10.86 4.07
C ALA A 27 -7.33 -11.35 4.59
N ILE A 28 -6.75 -12.41 4.02
CA ILE A 28 -5.46 -12.97 4.45
C ILE A 28 -4.28 -12.63 3.54
N LEU A 29 -4.52 -12.09 2.35
CA LEU A 29 -3.43 -11.67 1.46
C LEU A 29 -3.04 -10.22 1.78
N PRO A 30 -1.74 -9.90 1.90
CA PRO A 30 -1.31 -8.53 2.14
C PRO A 30 -1.64 -7.62 0.95
N ALA A 31 -2.28 -6.49 1.23
CA ALA A 31 -2.50 -5.41 0.28
C ALA A 31 -1.18 -4.67 0.04
N LEU A 32 -0.47 -5.03 -1.02
CA LEU A 32 0.85 -4.45 -1.33
C LEU A 32 0.74 -2.99 -1.76
N VAL A 33 1.71 -2.16 -1.38
CA VAL A 33 1.90 -0.82 -1.97
C VAL A 33 2.21 -1.01 -3.46
N ARG A 34 1.37 -0.48 -4.34
CA ARG A 34 1.45 -0.73 -5.80
C ARG A 34 2.13 0.39 -6.57
N ALA A 35 1.77 1.62 -6.24
CA ALA A 35 2.34 2.82 -6.81
C ALA A 35 2.51 3.81 -5.66
N ALA A 36 3.71 4.35 -5.50
CA ALA A 36 4.00 5.48 -4.64
C ALA A 36 4.75 6.52 -5.48
N ARG A 37 4.44 7.79 -5.27
CA ARG A 37 5.03 8.89 -6.03
C ARG A 37 5.14 10.15 -5.17
N LEU A 38 6.19 10.92 -5.43
CA LEU A 38 6.30 12.30 -5.00
C LEU A 38 5.34 13.16 -5.85
N THR A 39 4.47 13.93 -5.20
CA THR A 39 3.45 14.77 -5.87
C THR A 39 3.65 16.26 -5.65
N GLY A 40 4.45 16.66 -4.68
CA GLY A 40 4.73 18.06 -4.42
C GLY A 40 5.91 18.25 -3.50
N ILE A 41 6.48 19.45 -3.59
CA ILE A 41 7.52 19.94 -2.69
C ILE A 41 7.01 21.29 -2.20
N SER A 42 6.99 21.48 -0.88
CA SER A 42 6.46 22.69 -0.26
C SER A 42 7.35 23.17 0.88
N GLY A 43 7.16 24.44 1.26
CA GLY A 43 7.87 25.09 2.35
C GLY A 43 8.86 26.15 1.88
N ALA A 44 8.63 27.40 2.29
CA ALA A 44 9.62 28.49 2.23
C ALA A 44 10.54 28.50 3.48
N GLY A 45 10.60 27.36 4.19
CA GLY A 45 11.28 27.08 5.46
C GLY A 45 11.66 25.60 5.50
N PRO A 46 11.46 24.82 6.59
CA PRO A 46 11.69 23.37 6.53
C PRO A 46 10.93 22.80 5.32
N THR A 47 11.65 22.07 4.47
CA THR A 47 11.12 21.61 3.20
C THR A 47 10.33 20.32 3.44
N TYR A 48 9.17 20.19 2.81
CA TYR A 48 8.35 18.98 2.90
C TYR A 48 8.14 18.40 1.51
N ALA A 49 8.22 17.06 1.42
CA ALA A 49 7.90 16.30 0.23
C ALA A 49 6.55 15.60 0.42
N THR A 50 5.55 15.99 -0.35
CA THR A 50 4.24 15.33 -0.35
C THR A 50 4.32 14.09 -1.21
N ILE A 51 4.00 12.93 -0.63
CA ILE A 51 3.93 11.65 -1.31
C ILE A 51 2.52 11.10 -1.30
N THR A 52 2.13 10.41 -2.38
CA THR A 52 0.87 9.68 -2.46
C THR A 52 1.12 8.25 -2.90
N TRP A 53 0.28 7.33 -2.44
CA TRP A 53 0.38 5.93 -2.82
C TRP A 53 -0.97 5.22 -2.89
N SER A 54 -0.94 4.00 -3.40
CA SER A 54 -2.10 3.12 -3.48
C SER A 54 -1.74 1.71 -3.04
N TYR A 55 -2.74 1.00 -2.53
CA TYR A 55 -2.63 -0.41 -2.18
C TYR A 55 -3.38 -1.28 -3.18
N GLY A 56 -2.93 -2.52 -3.33
CA GLY A 56 -3.72 -3.57 -3.96
C GLY A 56 -4.90 -4.03 -3.07
N TYR A 57 -5.64 -5.02 -3.57
CA TYR A 57 -6.61 -5.75 -2.76
C TYR A 57 -5.90 -6.58 -1.71
N GLY A 58 -6.43 -6.59 -0.48
CA GLY A 58 -5.87 -7.38 0.60
C GLY A 58 -6.10 -6.77 1.99
N ALA A 59 -5.49 -7.38 2.99
CA ALA A 59 -5.31 -6.81 4.32
C ALA A 59 -4.33 -5.64 4.27
N ARG A 60 -4.74 -4.49 4.82
CA ARG A 60 -3.87 -3.31 4.94
C ARG A 60 -2.69 -3.57 5.88
N PRO A 61 -1.55 -2.92 5.67
CA PRO A 61 -0.49 -2.95 6.66
C PRO A 61 -0.97 -2.31 7.96
N ILE A 62 -0.27 -2.58 9.05
CA ILE A 62 -0.46 -1.86 10.32
C ILE A 62 0.29 -0.53 10.31
N SER A 63 1.37 -0.45 9.54
CA SER A 63 2.16 0.76 9.34
C SER A 63 2.98 0.67 8.06
N VAL A 64 3.30 1.82 7.49
CA VAL A 64 4.24 1.93 6.37
C VAL A 64 5.28 2.97 6.70
N ILE A 65 6.54 2.62 6.50
CA ILE A 65 7.64 3.58 6.54
C ILE A 65 8.00 3.93 5.11
N PHE A 66 8.05 5.21 4.80
CA PHE A 66 8.54 5.73 3.53
C PHE A 66 9.86 6.43 3.76
N ASP A 67 10.92 5.88 3.18
CA ASP A 67 12.22 6.52 3.09
C ASP A 67 12.36 7.15 1.70
N LEU A 68 12.65 8.45 1.65
CA LEU A 68 12.86 9.22 0.43
C LEU A 68 14.35 9.56 0.32
N GLU A 69 14.93 9.24 -0.82
CA GLU A 69 16.26 9.66 -1.24
C GLU A 69 16.11 10.47 -2.53
N ALA A 70 16.57 11.72 -2.57
CA ALA A 70 16.47 12.57 -3.75
C ALA A 70 17.69 13.50 -3.86
N GLY A 71 18.64 13.14 -4.71
CA GLY A 71 19.98 13.74 -4.73
C GLY A 71 20.70 13.50 -3.39
N GLU A 72 21.19 14.56 -2.78
CA GLU A 72 21.86 14.53 -1.46
C GLU A 72 20.88 14.63 -0.28
N VAL A 73 19.57 14.72 -0.54
CA VAL A 73 18.55 14.91 0.49
C VAL A 73 17.88 13.57 0.81
N THR A 74 17.77 13.28 2.11
CA THR A 74 17.03 12.12 2.62
C THR A 74 15.97 12.54 3.62
N GLY A 75 14.85 11.83 3.64
CA GLY A 75 13.81 11.99 4.66
C GLY A 75 13.08 10.67 4.90
N SER A 76 12.40 10.58 6.04
CA SER A 76 11.60 9.40 6.37
C SER A 76 10.34 9.80 7.10
N ILE A 77 9.26 9.07 6.87
CA ILE A 77 8.02 9.17 7.63
C ILE A 77 7.43 7.78 7.89
N THR A 78 6.80 7.63 9.05
CA THR A 78 5.96 6.47 9.36
C THR A 78 4.50 6.89 9.30
N THR A 79 3.69 6.11 8.60
CA THR A 79 2.26 6.35 8.45
C THR A 79 1.46 5.15 8.93
N ASP A 80 0.20 5.41 9.28
CA ASP A 80 -0.77 4.34 9.46
C ASP A 80 -1.08 3.64 8.13
N GLY A 81 -1.45 2.36 8.19
CA GLY A 81 -1.67 1.56 6.98
C GLY A 81 -2.89 1.95 6.13
N ASP A 82 -3.81 2.75 6.67
CA ASP A 82 -4.95 3.27 5.91
C ASP A 82 -4.66 4.60 5.20
N ALA A 83 -3.57 5.28 5.57
CA ALA A 83 -3.15 6.50 4.89
C ALA A 83 -2.78 6.22 3.42
N LEU A 84 -3.00 7.22 2.57
CA LEU A 84 -2.69 7.21 1.13
C LEU A 84 -1.88 8.42 0.69
N GLU A 85 -1.60 9.32 1.63
CA GLU A 85 -0.86 10.56 1.44
C GLU A 85 -0.13 10.91 2.74
N ALA A 86 1.05 11.51 2.62
CA ALA A 86 1.84 11.99 3.75
C ALA A 86 2.87 13.02 3.30
N GLU A 87 3.38 13.79 4.26
CA GLU A 87 4.44 14.78 4.06
C GLU A 87 5.72 14.32 4.74
N ILE A 88 6.79 14.15 3.98
CA ILE A 88 8.11 13.79 4.49
C ILE A 88 8.86 15.09 4.80
N PRO A 89 9.29 15.31 6.06
CA PRO A 89 10.16 16.43 6.38
C PRO A 89 11.55 16.22 5.77
N LEU A 90 12.06 17.25 5.13
CA LEU A 90 13.37 17.30 4.47
C LEU A 90 14.22 18.44 5.02
N GLY A 91 15.53 18.23 5.06
CA GLY A 91 16.50 19.25 5.47
C GLY A 91 16.72 20.35 4.42
N ALA A 92 16.42 20.06 3.15
CA ALA A 92 16.59 20.97 2.02
C ALA A 92 15.68 20.55 0.84
N PRO A 93 15.48 21.42 -0.16
CA PRO A 93 14.80 21.05 -1.39
C PRO A 93 15.55 19.96 -2.16
N PRO A 94 14.87 18.89 -2.60
CA PRO A 94 15.49 17.83 -3.38
C PRO A 94 15.88 18.34 -4.77
N SER A 95 17.00 17.84 -5.30
CA SER A 95 17.52 18.20 -6.61
C SER A 95 17.84 16.95 -7.43
N GLY A 96 16.91 16.53 -8.28
CA GLY A 96 17.12 15.43 -9.23
C GLY A 96 16.20 14.23 -9.01
N PRO A 97 16.52 13.06 -9.61
CA PRO A 97 15.68 11.89 -9.50
C PRO A 97 15.58 11.43 -8.05
N TYR A 98 14.43 10.88 -7.70
CA TYR A 98 14.17 10.36 -6.36
C TYR A 98 13.96 8.85 -6.36
N GLN A 99 14.21 8.26 -5.20
CA GLN A 99 13.88 6.89 -4.85
C GLN A 99 13.09 6.88 -3.54
N LEU A 100 11.86 6.35 -3.60
CA LEU A 100 11.01 6.07 -2.46
C LEU A 100 11.08 4.59 -2.11
N THR A 101 11.48 4.27 -0.89
CA THR A 101 11.43 2.93 -0.33
C THR A 101 10.25 2.84 0.64
N ALA A 102 9.26 2.01 0.31
CA ALA A 102 8.12 1.73 1.16
C ALA A 102 8.33 0.40 1.90
N SER A 103 8.44 0.46 3.21
CA SER A 103 8.53 -0.68 4.12
C SER A 103 7.21 -0.88 4.84
N ALA A 104 6.33 -1.70 4.26
CA ALA A 104 4.99 -1.95 4.78
C ALA A 104 5.00 -3.16 5.72
N THR A 105 4.56 -2.98 6.97
CA THR A 105 4.48 -4.05 7.97
C THR A 105 3.04 -4.51 8.12
N TYR A 106 2.82 -5.82 8.06
CA TYR A 106 1.50 -6.46 8.15
C TYR A 106 1.46 -7.36 9.38
N ARG A 107 0.26 -7.54 9.95
CA ARG A 107 0.00 -8.59 10.95
C ARG A 107 -1.14 -9.46 10.47
N ILE A 108 -0.81 -10.67 10.00
CA ILE A 108 -1.78 -11.60 9.41
C ILE A 108 -1.74 -12.88 10.23
N LEU A 109 -2.89 -13.29 10.77
CA LEU A 109 -3.02 -14.48 11.64
C LEU A 109 -1.99 -14.49 12.80
N GLY A 110 -1.75 -13.31 13.39
CA GLY A 110 -0.80 -13.14 14.50
C GLY A 110 0.68 -13.01 14.11
N VAL A 111 1.03 -13.28 12.85
CA VAL A 111 2.42 -13.21 12.36
C VAL A 111 2.70 -11.83 11.77
N ALA A 112 3.77 -11.18 12.23
CA ALA A 112 4.26 -9.94 11.65
C ALA A 112 5.10 -10.23 10.40
N ARG A 113 4.85 -9.51 9.31
CA ARG A 113 5.61 -9.61 8.06
C ARG A 113 5.83 -8.23 7.47
N THR A 114 7.07 -7.89 7.16
CA THR A 114 7.41 -6.66 6.45
C THR A 114 7.69 -6.94 4.98
N ILE A 115 7.15 -6.11 4.09
CA ILE A 115 7.37 -6.17 2.66
C ILE A 115 7.91 -4.82 2.21
N VAL A 116 9.06 -4.86 1.54
CA VAL A 116 9.74 -3.66 1.03
C VAL A 116 9.50 -3.53 -0.47
N ARG A 117 9.17 -2.32 -0.91
CA ARG A 117 9.10 -1.97 -2.33
C ARG A 117 9.80 -0.65 -2.58
N ARG A 118 10.37 -0.52 -3.77
CA ARG A 118 11.08 0.69 -4.20
C ARG A 118 10.38 1.27 -5.41
N PHE A 119 10.29 2.59 -5.44
CA PHE A 119 9.68 3.37 -6.50
C PHE A 119 10.65 4.47 -6.86
N ALA A 120 10.92 4.65 -8.15
CA ALA A 120 11.78 5.72 -8.64
C ALA A 120 10.96 6.67 -9.51
N GLY A 121 11.35 7.94 -9.54
CA GLY A 121 10.72 8.95 -10.36
C GLY A 121 11.55 10.22 -10.45
N GLU A 122 11.02 11.22 -11.14
CA GLU A 122 11.60 12.56 -11.25
C GLU A 122 10.89 13.51 -10.27
N THR A 123 11.64 14.42 -9.65
CA THR A 123 11.04 15.46 -8.80
C THR A 123 10.09 16.33 -9.63
N PRO A 124 8.88 16.63 -9.11
CA PRO A 124 7.90 17.45 -9.80
C PRO A 124 8.32 18.93 -9.91
#